data_AF-A0A847GBP2-F1
#
_entry.id   AF-A0A847GBP2-F1
#
_cell.length_a   1.000
_cell.length_b   1.000
_cell.length_c   1.000
_cell.angle_alpha   90.00
_cell.angle_beta   90.00
_cell.angle_gamma   90.00
#
_symmetry.space_group_name_H-M   'P 1'
#
loop_
_entity.id
_entity.type
_entity.pdbx_description
1 polymer ?
#
loop_
_entity_poly.entity_id
_entity_poly.type
_entity_poly.pdbx_seq_one_letter_code
_entity_poly.pdbx_strand_id
1 'polypeptide(L)'
;MEPKEFWNTYAQGMSPADFMSAFDEPDPGRCVNVFVRQRPAFYGIVRSHTWKDTFAPGAPQLNRERVIAAMTTHLEETREEWEAAAAKARQEREEWRVRRAEQAAARKAAEEAEAARLAAMPPPEPVPADTPAAAAETPATETPPAPPEA
;
A
#
# COMPACT_ATOMS: atom_id res chain seq x y z
N MET A 1 25.49 -24.21 -0.56
CA MET A 1 24.69 -23.21 0.14
C MET A 1 23.44 -23.89 0.64
N GLU A 2 23.20 -23.85 1.95
CA GLU A 2 22.05 -24.47 2.62
C GLU A 2 20.80 -23.57 2.56
N PRO A 3 19.57 -24.11 2.69
CA PRO A 3 18.32 -23.34 2.70
C PRO A 3 18.36 -22.09 3.60
N LYS A 4 18.89 -22.24 4.82
CA LYS A 4 19.07 -21.14 5.78
C LYS A 4 20.01 -20.04 5.28
N GLU A 5 21.05 -20.39 4.53
CA GLU A 5 21.98 -19.41 3.97
C GLU A 5 21.35 -18.60 2.84
N PHE A 6 20.49 -19.24 2.02
CA PHE A 6 19.67 -18.52 1.05
C PHE A 6 18.76 -17.51 1.76
N TRP A 7 18.09 -17.94 2.84
CA TRP A 7 17.27 -17.04 3.64
C TRP A 7 18.05 -15.83 4.13
N ASN A 8 19.17 -16.06 4.83
CA ASN A 8 20.01 -14.99 5.36
C ASN A 8 20.52 -14.03 4.28
N THR A 9 20.83 -14.55 3.09
CA THR A 9 21.34 -13.75 1.97
C THR A 9 20.24 -12.87 1.36
N TYR A 10 19.03 -13.40 1.19
CA TYR A 10 17.99 -12.75 0.36
C TYR A 10 16.86 -12.10 1.15
N ALA A 11 16.56 -12.61 2.35
CA ALA A 11 15.51 -12.06 3.22
C ALA A 11 15.97 -10.82 4.01
N GLN A 12 17.24 -10.42 3.92
CA GLN A 12 17.78 -9.18 4.51
C GLN A 12 17.48 -9.01 6.01
N GLY A 13 17.55 -10.11 6.77
CA GLY A 13 17.29 -10.11 8.21
C GLY A 13 15.80 -10.15 8.61
N MET A 14 14.90 -10.29 7.65
CA MET A 14 13.48 -10.53 7.91
C MET A 14 13.27 -11.91 8.55
N SER A 15 12.46 -11.98 9.61
CA SER A 15 12.08 -13.26 10.21
C SER A 15 11.11 -14.03 9.31
N PRO A 16 11.05 -15.38 9.37
CA PRO A 16 10.03 -16.17 8.67
C PRO A 16 8.60 -15.71 8.95
N ALA A 17 8.29 -15.33 10.20
CA ALA A 17 6.98 -14.83 10.60
C ALA A 17 6.65 -13.47 9.96
N ASP A 18 7.60 -12.53 9.95
CA ASP A 18 7.41 -11.24 9.29
C ASP A 18 7.24 -11.41 7.79
N PHE A 19 8.02 -12.31 7.19
CA PHE A 19 7.91 -12.62 5.77
C PHE A 19 6.54 -13.22 5.42
N MET A 20 6.13 -14.29 6.11
CA MET A 20 4.86 -14.96 5.83
C MET A 20 3.65 -14.10 6.19
N SER A 21 3.79 -13.21 7.18
CA SER A 21 2.77 -12.23 7.48
C SER A 21 2.75 -11.09 6.47
N ALA A 22 3.81 -10.76 5.72
CA ALA A 22 3.75 -9.69 4.72
C ALA A 22 2.80 -10.01 3.54
N PHE A 23 2.42 -11.27 3.35
CA PHE A 23 1.53 -11.73 2.29
C PHE A 23 0.21 -12.24 2.87
N ASP A 24 -0.87 -12.10 2.09
CA ASP A 24 -2.19 -12.65 2.43
C ASP A 24 -2.36 -14.12 1.98
N GLU A 25 -1.28 -14.75 1.51
CA GLU A 25 -1.26 -16.14 1.04
C GLU A 25 -0.65 -17.05 2.13
N PRO A 26 -1.32 -18.15 2.52
CA PRO A 26 -0.77 -19.12 3.47
C PRO A 26 0.33 -20.02 2.89
N ASP A 27 0.34 -20.25 1.57
CA ASP A 27 1.32 -21.14 0.94
C ASP A 27 2.72 -20.49 0.82
N PRO A 28 3.76 -21.04 1.45
CA PRO A 28 5.11 -20.47 1.42
C PRO A 28 5.69 -20.42 0.01
N GLY A 29 5.41 -21.42 -0.83
CA GLY A 29 5.92 -21.46 -2.21
C GLY A 29 5.41 -20.30 -3.06
N ARG A 30 4.12 -19.96 -2.94
CA ARG A 30 3.53 -18.79 -3.58
C ARG A 30 4.08 -17.48 -3.03
N CYS A 31 4.20 -17.32 -1.71
CA CYS A 31 4.80 -16.13 -1.09
C CYS A 31 6.22 -15.87 -1.61
N VAL A 32 7.06 -16.91 -1.61
CA VAL A 32 8.42 -16.85 -2.13
C VAL A 32 8.42 -16.54 -3.63
N ASN A 33 7.54 -17.15 -4.43
CA ASN A 33 7.47 -16.86 -5.86
C ASN A 33 7.16 -15.38 -6.12
N VAL A 34 6.16 -14.82 -5.44
CA VAL A 34 5.79 -13.40 -5.54
C VAL A 34 6.97 -12.51 -5.14
N PHE A 35 7.60 -12.79 -3.99
CA PHE A 35 8.76 -12.04 -3.51
C PHE A 35 9.91 -12.01 -4.52
N VAL A 36 10.27 -13.16 -5.08
CA VAL A 36 11.36 -13.28 -6.05
C VAL A 36 10.97 -12.65 -7.40
N ARG A 37 9.70 -12.70 -7.83
CA ARG A 37 9.23 -12.03 -9.07
C ARG A 37 9.42 -10.52 -9.04
N GLN A 38 9.22 -9.91 -7.88
CA GLN A 38 9.25 -8.45 -7.73
C GLN A 38 10.67 -7.87 -7.74
N ARG A 39 11.71 -8.71 -7.67
CA ARG A 39 13.09 -8.27 -7.45
C ARG A 39 13.97 -8.54 -8.68
N PRO A 40 14.49 -7.49 -9.34
CA PRO A 40 15.33 -7.65 -10.52
C PRO A 40 16.61 -8.49 -10.30
N ALA A 41 17.10 -8.52 -9.06
CA ALA A 41 18.30 -9.26 -8.67
C ALA A 41 18.19 -10.78 -8.87
N PHE A 42 17.00 -11.32 -9.12
CA PHE A 42 16.77 -12.75 -9.34
C PHE A 42 16.56 -13.15 -10.81
N TYR A 43 16.76 -12.23 -11.75
CA TYR A 43 16.78 -12.60 -13.18
C TYR A 43 18.17 -13.12 -13.57
N GLY A 44 18.20 -14.31 -14.19
CA GLY A 44 19.44 -14.92 -14.69
C GLY A 44 20.27 -15.59 -13.59
N ILE A 45 21.58 -15.32 -13.59
CA ILE A 45 22.54 -15.87 -12.62
C ILE A 45 22.44 -15.07 -11.34
N VAL A 46 22.12 -15.76 -10.24
CA VAL A 46 22.04 -15.16 -8.92
C VAL A 46 23.40 -15.25 -8.23
N ARG A 47 23.85 -14.14 -7.65
CA ARG A 47 25.14 -14.05 -6.96
C ARG A 47 25.17 -14.93 -5.71
N SER A 48 26.21 -15.76 -5.57
CA SER A 48 26.56 -16.48 -4.35
C SER A 48 27.61 -15.71 -3.58
N HIS A 49 27.30 -15.12 -2.42
CA HIS A 49 28.20 -14.32 -1.56
C HIS A 49 28.99 -13.21 -2.29
N THR A 50 29.99 -13.56 -3.12
CA THR A 50 30.75 -12.66 -3.99
C THR A 50 30.64 -13.04 -5.48
N TRP A 51 30.90 -12.09 -6.39
CA TRP A 51 30.97 -12.40 -7.82
C TRP A 51 32.07 -13.41 -8.16
N LYS A 52 33.16 -13.41 -7.39
CA LYS A 52 34.26 -14.37 -7.55
C LYS A 52 33.79 -15.80 -7.26
N ASP A 53 33.02 -15.99 -6.20
CA ASP A 53 32.49 -17.32 -5.83
C ASP A 53 31.41 -17.79 -6.82
N THR A 54 30.62 -16.84 -7.34
CA THR A 54 29.56 -17.11 -8.33
C THR A 54 30.11 -17.69 -9.63
N PHE A 55 31.30 -17.26 -10.04
CA PHE A 55 31.96 -17.70 -11.28
C PHE A 55 33.17 -18.61 -11.03
N ALA A 56 33.33 -19.14 -9.81
CA ALA A 56 34.40 -20.07 -9.51
C ALA A 56 34.25 -21.37 -10.33
N PRO A 57 35.35 -21.93 -10.88
CA PRO A 57 35.28 -23.18 -11.64
C PRO A 57 34.64 -24.31 -10.82
N GLY A 58 33.63 -24.98 -11.38
CA GLY A 58 32.92 -26.06 -10.71
C GLY A 58 31.84 -25.61 -9.70
N ALA A 59 31.67 -24.30 -9.47
CA ALA A 59 30.58 -23.80 -8.64
C ALA A 59 29.23 -23.94 -9.38
N PRO A 60 28.17 -24.41 -8.69
CA PRO A 60 26.84 -24.45 -9.29
C PRO A 60 26.32 -23.04 -9.52
N GLN A 61 25.90 -22.73 -10.75
CA GLN A 61 25.22 -21.47 -11.02
C GLN A 61 23.86 -21.47 -10.33
N LEU A 62 23.67 -20.51 -9.42
CA LEU A 62 22.39 -20.31 -8.76
C LEU A 62 21.47 -19.58 -9.72
N ASN A 63 20.25 -20.10 -9.85
CA ASN A 63 19.20 -19.47 -10.63
C ASN A 63 18.00 -19.17 -9.73
N ARG A 64 17.02 -18.50 -10.31
CA ARG A 64 15.79 -18.12 -9.64
C ARG A 64 15.05 -19.30 -9.00
N GLU A 65 14.94 -20.41 -9.73
CA GLU A 65 14.21 -21.61 -9.27
C GLU A 65 14.88 -22.21 -8.04
N ARG A 66 16.21 -22.23 -8.01
CA ARG A 66 16.98 -22.74 -6.87
C ARG A 66 16.84 -21.86 -5.63
N VAL A 67 16.77 -20.55 -5.80
CA VAL A 67 16.46 -19.62 -4.69
C VAL A 67 15.04 -19.88 -4.18
N ILE A 68 14.06 -20.02 -5.07
CA ILE A 68 12.67 -20.30 -4.68
C ILE A 68 12.59 -21.60 -3.88
N ALA A 69 13.19 -22.67 -4.39
CA ALA A 69 13.20 -23.96 -3.71
C ALA A 69 13.85 -23.85 -2.32
N ALA A 70 15.05 -23.25 -2.24
CA ALA A 70 15.77 -23.13 -0.98
C ALA A 70 15.03 -22.28 0.07
N MET A 71 14.47 -21.13 -0.31
CA MET A 71 13.70 -20.29 0.60
C MET A 71 12.40 -20.98 1.05
N THR A 72 11.74 -21.70 0.14
CA THR A 72 10.53 -22.47 0.47
C THR A 72 10.85 -23.58 1.47
N THR A 73 11.92 -24.35 1.22
CA THR A 73 12.39 -25.39 2.14
C THR A 73 12.68 -24.83 3.52
N HIS A 74 13.36 -23.68 3.62
CA HIS A 74 13.63 -23.07 4.92
C HIS A 74 12.35 -22.68 5.68
N LEU A 75 11.34 -22.16 4.97
CA LEU A 75 10.04 -21.84 5.57
C LEU A 75 9.30 -23.10 6.01
N GLU A 76 9.39 -24.20 5.26
CA GLU A 76 8.80 -25.47 5.66
C GLU A 76 9.48 -26.08 6.89
N GLU A 77 10.82 -26.05 6.93
CA GLU A 77 11.62 -26.52 8.08
C GLU A 77 11.35 -25.73 9.36
N THR A 78 10.99 -24.44 9.24
CA THR A 78 10.70 -23.54 10.37
C THR A 78 9.21 -23.30 10.57
N ARG A 79 8.32 -24.11 9.96
CA ARG A 79 6.86 -23.88 9.97
C ARG A 79 6.29 -23.66 11.37
N GLU A 80 6.72 -24.48 12.33
CA GLU A 80 6.27 -24.40 13.73
C GLU A 80 6.57 -23.04 14.38
N GLU A 81 7.60 -22.33 13.91
CA GLU A 81 8.03 -21.04 14.48
C GLU A 81 7.17 -19.86 14.00
N TRP A 82 6.59 -19.95 12.80
CA TRP A 82 5.91 -18.81 12.17
C TRP A 82 4.44 -19.00 11.85
N GLU A 83 3.94 -20.22 11.68
CA GLU A 83 2.59 -20.48 11.16
C GLU A 83 1.49 -19.80 11.99
N ALA A 84 1.54 -19.97 13.31
CA ALA A 84 0.57 -19.37 14.22
C ALA A 84 0.64 -17.84 14.22
N ALA A 85 1.85 -17.28 14.24
CA ALA A 85 2.07 -15.83 14.24
C ALA A 85 1.58 -15.20 12.92
N ALA A 86 1.92 -15.81 11.79
CA ALA A 86 1.49 -15.34 10.47
C ALA A 86 -0.02 -15.46 10.27
N ALA A 87 -0.64 -16.56 10.74
CA ALA A 87 -2.09 -16.73 10.69
C ALA A 87 -2.82 -15.65 11.49
N LYS A 88 -2.36 -15.37 12.72
CA LYS A 88 -2.92 -14.30 13.57
C LYS A 88 -2.79 -12.93 12.90
N ALA A 89 -1.60 -12.60 12.38
CA ALA A 89 -1.37 -11.32 11.69
C ALA A 89 -2.29 -11.13 10.47
N ARG A 90 -2.57 -12.21 9.72
CA ARG A 90 -3.52 -12.17 8.60
C ARG A 90 -4.95 -11.91 9.06
N GLN A 91 -5.40 -12.56 10.13
CA GLN A 91 -6.72 -12.33 10.72
C GLN A 91 -6.89 -10.87 11.16
N GLU A 92 -5.93 -10.33 11.91
CA GLU A 92 -5.96 -8.95 12.39
C GLU A 92 -6.02 -7.93 11.23
N ARG A 93 -5.30 -8.18 10.13
CA ARG A 93 -5.37 -7.33 8.94
C ARG A 93 -6.71 -7.42 8.22
N GLU A 94 -7.28 -8.61 8.11
CA GLU A 94 -8.58 -8.78 7.46
C GLU A 94 -9.68 -8.09 8.28
N GLU A 95 -9.68 -8.27 9.60
CA GLU A 95 -10.58 -7.55 10.52
C GLU A 95 -10.44 -6.03 10.38
N TRP A 96 -9.21 -5.52 10.31
CA TRP A 96 -8.96 -4.10 10.08
C TRP A 96 -9.49 -3.63 8.72
N ARG A 97 -9.32 -4.43 7.66
CA ARG A 97 -9.83 -4.11 6.31
C ARG A 97 -11.35 -4.05 6.29
N VAL A 98 -12.01 -5.04 6.89
CA VAL A 98 -13.48 -5.09 7.02
C VAL A 98 -13.98 -3.86 7.78
N ARG A 99 -13.42 -3.59 8.97
CA ARG A 99 -13.80 -2.44 9.79
C ARG A 99 -13.62 -1.11 9.05
N ARG A 100 -12.53 -0.97 8.28
CA ARG A 100 -12.29 0.24 7.49
C ARG A 100 -13.27 0.37 6.33
N ALA A 101 -13.60 -0.73 5.66
CA ALA A 101 -14.59 -0.75 4.59
C ALA A 101 -15.99 -0.39 5.09
N GLU A 102 -16.40 -0.92 6.24
CA GLU A 102 -17.68 -0.57 6.89
C GLU A 102 -17.75 0.91 7.25
N GLN A 103 -16.69 1.47 7.83
CA GLN A 103 -16.64 2.91 8.15
C GLN A 103 -16.69 3.78 6.89
N ALA A 104 -16.00 3.38 5.83
CA ALA A 104 -16.04 4.11 4.55
C ALA A 104 -17.45 4.05 3.92
N ALA A 105 -18.11 2.89 3.96
CA ALA A 105 -19.47 2.72 3.49
C ALA A 105 -20.47 3.56 4.31
N ALA A 106 -20.34 3.57 5.64
CA ALA A 106 -21.19 4.37 6.52
C ALA A 106 -21.04 5.88 6.27
N ARG A 107 -19.80 6.37 6.07
CA ARG A 107 -19.55 7.77 5.70
C ARG A 107 -20.19 8.13 4.36
N LYS A 108 -19.98 7.29 3.35
CA LYS A 108 -20.58 7.49 2.03
C LYS A 108 -22.11 7.51 2.08
N ALA A 109 -22.72 6.60 2.84
CA ALA A 109 -24.17 6.57 3.02
C ALA A 109 -24.71 7.81 3.76
N ALA A 110 -23.98 8.33 4.76
CA ALA A 110 -24.34 9.55 5.46
C ALA A 110 -24.24 10.79 4.55
N GLU A 111 -23.17 10.89 3.75
CA GLU A 111 -22.99 11.95 2.75
C GLU A 111 -24.10 11.92 1.69
N GLU A 112 -24.46 10.74 1.18
CA GLU A 112 -25.57 10.57 0.24
C GLU A 112 -26.93 10.95 0.86
N ALA A 113 -27.18 10.58 2.12
CA ALA A 113 -28.40 10.94 2.83
C ALA A 113 -28.50 12.45 3.11
N GLU A 114 -27.38 13.10 3.45
CA GLU A 114 -27.31 14.55 3.63
C GLU A 114 -27.53 15.28 2.31
N ALA A 115 -26.89 14.83 1.22
CA ALA A 115 -27.11 15.36 -0.12
C ALA A 115 -28.57 15.22 -0.56
N ALA A 116 -29.20 14.07 -0.31
CA ALA A 116 -30.62 13.85 -0.60
C ALA A 116 -31.52 14.77 0.25
N ARG A 117 -31.19 15.00 1.52
CA ARG A 117 -31.92 15.92 2.39
C ARG A 117 -31.82 17.37 1.91
N LEU A 118 -30.63 17.82 1.51
CA LEU A 118 -30.40 19.15 0.94
C LEU A 118 -31.15 19.32 -0.39
N ALA A 119 -31.15 18.31 -1.26
CA ALA A 119 -31.89 18.33 -2.51
C ALA A 119 -33.41 18.35 -2.32
N ALA A 120 -33.91 17.78 -1.21
CA ALA A 120 -35.32 17.81 -0.82
C ALA A 120 -35.73 19.09 -0.08
N MET A 121 -34.80 19.99 0.27
CA MET A 121 -35.16 21.28 0.85
C MET A 121 -35.90 22.11 -0.22
N PRO A 122 -37.07 22.69 0.11
CA PRO A 122 -37.76 23.57 -0.81
C PRO A 122 -36.85 24.75 -1.15
N PRO A 123 -36.87 25.23 -2.41
CA PRO A 123 -36.11 26.42 -2.78
C PRO A 123 -36.48 27.57 -1.82
N PRO A 124 -35.52 28.43 -1.44
CA PRO A 124 -35.81 29.57 -0.60
C PRO A 124 -36.96 30.36 -1.23
N GLU A 125 -38.00 30.63 -0.44
CA GLU A 125 -39.14 31.42 -0.91
C GLU A 125 -38.62 32.71 -1.55
N PRO A 126 -39.14 33.12 -2.72
CA PRO A 126 -38.73 34.36 -3.34
C PRO A 126 -38.97 35.48 -2.34
N VAL A 127 -37.90 36.09 -1.84
CA VAL A 127 -37.98 37.26 -0.97
C VAL A 127 -38.79 38.30 -1.74
N PRO A 128 -39.94 38.77 -1.23
CA PRO A 128 -40.74 39.77 -1.93
C PRO A 128 -39.86 41.01 -2.14
N ALA A 129 -39.78 41.44 -3.40
CA ALA A 129 -39.01 42.59 -3.85
C ALA A 129 -39.64 43.95 -3.44
N ASP A 130 -40.20 44.02 -2.24
CA ASP A 130 -40.76 45.23 -1.63
C ASP A 130 -39.96 45.61 -0.39
N THR A 131 -38.67 45.88 -0.60
CA THR A 131 -37.98 46.88 0.21
C THR A 131 -37.85 48.11 -0.67
N PRO A 132 -38.55 49.23 -0.37
CA PRO A 132 -38.33 50.45 -1.12
C PRO A 132 -36.86 50.83 -0.98
N ALA A 133 -36.23 51.09 -2.12
CA ALA A 133 -34.89 51.64 -2.22
C ALA A 133 -34.79 52.89 -1.34
N ALA A 134 -34.19 52.74 -0.16
CA ALA A 134 -33.66 53.88 0.56
C ALA A 134 -32.54 54.46 -0.32
N ALA A 135 -32.69 55.74 -0.60
CA ALA A 135 -31.85 56.50 -1.50
C ALA A 135 -30.35 56.35 -1.18
N ALA A 136 -29.60 56.12 -2.25
CA ALA A 136 -28.28 56.66 -2.55
C ALA A 136 -27.36 57.05 -1.38
N GLU A 137 -26.25 56.32 -1.22
CA GLU A 137 -24.93 56.94 -1.13
C GLU A 137 -23.91 56.12 -1.95
N THR A 138 -23.37 56.76 -2.97
CA THR A 138 -22.27 56.28 -3.80
C THR A 138 -20.95 56.54 -3.05
N PRO A 139 -20.11 55.54 -2.73
CA PRO A 139 -18.70 55.81 -2.47
C PRO A 139 -17.95 55.75 -3.82
N ALA A 140 -17.30 56.86 -4.13
CA ALA A 140 -16.49 57.06 -5.31
C ALA A 140 -15.44 55.95 -5.48
N THR A 141 -15.31 55.45 -6.71
CA THR A 141 -14.21 54.58 -7.12
C THR A 141 -12.94 55.42 -7.22
N GLU A 142 -12.09 55.36 -6.20
CA GLU A 142 -10.74 55.93 -6.24
C GLU A 142 -9.86 55.04 -7.14
N THR A 143 -9.52 55.54 -8.32
CA THR A 143 -8.60 54.89 -9.27
C THR A 143 -7.17 55.02 -8.75
N PRO A 144 -6.41 53.93 -8.57
CA PRO A 144 -4.99 54.04 -8.23
C PRO A 144 -4.18 54.53 -9.44
N PRO A 145 -3.17 55.41 -9.25
CA PRO A 145 -2.33 55.88 -10.34
C PRO A 145 -1.39 54.77 -10.83
N ALA A 146 -1.20 54.73 -12.15
CA ALA A 146 -0.30 53.82 -12.84
C ALA A 146 1.17 54.01 -12.40
N PRO A 147 1.99 52.94 -12.38
CA PRO A 147 3.42 53.07 -12.10
C PRO A 147 4.15 53.75 -13.27
N PRO A 148 5.18 54.56 -13.00
CA PRO A 148 6.04 55.12 -14.05
C PRO A 148 6.94 54.02 -14.63
N GLU A 149 6.97 53.94 -15.96
CA GLU A 149 7.98 53.18 -16.71
C GLU A 149 9.37 53.80 -16.49
N ALA A 150 10.31 52.96 -16.07
CA ALA A 150 11.75 53.18 -16.17
C ALA A 150 12.45 51.84 -16.43
#